data_AF-X1IS72-F1
#
_entry.id   AF-X1IS72-F1
#
_cell.length_a   1.000
_cell.length_b   1.000
_cell.length_c   1.000
_cell.angle_alpha   90.00
_cell.angle_beta   90.00
_cell.angle_gamma   90.00
#
_symmetry.space_group_name_H-M   'P 1'
#
loop_
_entity.id
_entity.type
_entity.pdbx_description
1 polymer ?
#
loop_
_entity_poly.entity_id
_entity_poly.type
_entity_poly.pdbx_seq_one_letter_code
_entity_poly.pdbx_strand_id
1 'polypeptide(L)'
;GNYDKAIDLLARHHFHIWEGGGRIHNVYVDTYLLRGQEHFDGRRYREALKDYEAALDYPENLEVGRPSHGGRASQVYYYIGTVHEALGEVKKAKESYERSVFFKRGWSELSYYQGLAFRKLGRIEEAKQIFEGLLNFGKKRVEAAPSMDFFAKFGERQSARVRRANAHYLLGLGYLGMFKKDEARREFKEALDLNINHLGAKQQLLRMSD
;
A
#
# COMPACT_ATOMS: atom_id res chain seq x y z
N GLY A 1 -6.12 -15.96 4.70
CA GLY A 1 -7.53 -15.52 4.97
C GLY A 1 -8.47 -16.24 4.01
N ASN A 2 -9.79 -16.02 4.03
CA ASN A 2 -10.67 -16.64 3.02
C ASN A 2 -10.84 -15.73 1.78
N TYR A 3 -9.75 -15.54 1.04
CA TYR A 3 -9.67 -14.59 -0.08
C TYR A 3 -10.52 -15.02 -1.28
N ASP A 4 -10.63 -16.32 -1.53
CA ASP A 4 -11.42 -16.86 -2.64
C ASP A 4 -12.91 -16.52 -2.48
N LYS A 5 -13.46 -16.65 -1.27
CA LYS A 5 -14.83 -16.21 -0.99
C LYS A 5 -15.02 -14.71 -1.18
N ALA A 6 -14.03 -13.90 -0.80
CA ALA A 6 -14.11 -12.45 -0.98
C ALA A 6 -14.10 -12.06 -2.46
N ILE A 7 -13.24 -12.70 -3.26
CA ILE A 7 -13.17 -12.49 -4.72
C ILE A 7 -14.47 -12.89 -5.39
N ASP A 8 -15.01 -14.04 -5.01
CA ASP A 8 -16.28 -14.55 -5.53
C ASP A 8 -17.44 -13.58 -5.25
N LEU A 9 -17.54 -13.05 -4.02
CA LEU A 9 -18.54 -12.03 -3.67
C LEU A 9 -18.35 -10.74 -4.49
N LEU A 10 -17.11 -10.28 -4.63
CA LEU A 10 -16.77 -9.08 -5.39
C LEU A 10 -17.06 -9.23 -6.90
N ALA A 11 -16.95 -10.43 -7.44
CA ALA A 11 -17.20 -10.70 -8.86
C ALA A 11 -18.70 -10.83 -9.19
N ARG A 12 -19.49 -11.41 -8.27
CA ARG A 12 -20.92 -11.65 -8.50
C ARG A 12 -21.81 -10.45 -8.19
N HIS A 13 -21.32 -9.52 -7.39
CA HIS A 13 -22.10 -8.35 -7.00
C HIS A 13 -21.79 -7.16 -7.89
N HIS A 14 -22.83 -6.45 -8.30
CA HIS A 14 -22.73 -5.18 -9.00
C HIS A 14 -22.84 -4.06 -7.97
N PHE A 15 -21.79 -3.27 -7.80
CA PHE A 15 -21.72 -2.19 -6.84
C PHE A 15 -21.95 -0.87 -7.54
N HIS A 16 -22.82 -0.03 -6.97
CA HIS A 16 -23.03 1.31 -7.49
C HIS A 16 -22.10 2.33 -6.83
N ILE A 17 -21.63 3.34 -7.57
CA ILE A 17 -20.69 4.39 -7.08
C ILE A 17 -21.11 4.99 -5.73
N TRP A 18 -22.41 5.13 -5.50
CA TRP A 18 -22.99 5.72 -4.27
C TRP A 18 -22.91 4.82 -3.02
N GLU A 19 -22.65 3.51 -3.16
CA GLU A 19 -22.59 2.56 -2.04
C GLU A 19 -21.22 2.52 -1.32
N GLY A 20 -20.23 3.28 -1.80
CA GLY A 20 -18.91 3.29 -1.17
C GLY A 20 -17.91 4.35 -1.64
N GLY A 21 -18.27 5.24 -2.58
CA GLY A 21 -17.38 6.31 -3.05
C GLY A 21 -16.06 5.80 -3.63
N GLY A 22 -16.10 4.66 -4.34
CA GLY A 22 -14.91 4.01 -4.91
C GLY A 22 -14.08 3.15 -3.93
N ARG A 23 -14.45 3.09 -2.63
CA ARG A 23 -13.75 2.27 -1.63
C ARG A 23 -13.80 0.77 -1.92
N ILE A 24 -14.79 0.30 -2.66
CA ILE A 24 -14.92 -1.12 -3.02
C ILE A 24 -13.73 -1.59 -3.88
N HIS A 25 -13.20 -0.71 -4.73
CA HIS A 25 -11.99 -1.01 -5.51
C HIS A 25 -10.77 -1.22 -4.60
N ASN A 26 -10.65 -0.47 -3.51
CA ASN A 26 -9.56 -0.71 -2.55
C ASN A 26 -9.67 -2.09 -1.89
N VAL A 27 -10.89 -2.54 -1.55
CA VAL A 27 -11.14 -3.88 -1.00
C VAL A 27 -10.80 -4.96 -2.03
N TYR A 28 -11.18 -4.74 -3.28
CA TYR A 28 -10.80 -5.61 -4.40
C TYR A 28 -9.28 -5.74 -4.51
N VAL A 29 -8.56 -4.61 -4.57
CA VAL A 29 -7.09 -4.60 -4.65
C VAL A 29 -6.46 -5.26 -3.42
N ASP A 30 -6.92 -4.94 -2.20
CA ASP A 30 -6.40 -5.56 -0.97
C ASP A 30 -6.57 -7.08 -0.99
N THR A 31 -7.72 -7.57 -1.47
CA THR A 31 -8.01 -9.01 -1.51
C THR A 31 -7.01 -9.75 -2.41
N TYR A 32 -6.79 -9.24 -3.63
CA TYR A 32 -5.84 -9.82 -4.56
C TYR A 32 -4.39 -9.67 -4.10
N LEU A 33 -4.01 -8.52 -3.53
CA LEU A 33 -2.66 -8.33 -3.00
C LEU A 33 -2.35 -9.29 -1.84
N LEU A 34 -3.32 -9.53 -0.96
CA LEU A 34 -3.15 -10.44 0.17
C LEU A 34 -3.11 -11.92 -0.26
N ARG A 35 -3.97 -12.34 -1.20
CA ARG A 35 -3.91 -13.70 -1.76
C ARG A 35 -2.62 -13.92 -2.56
N GLY A 36 -2.24 -12.94 -3.38
CA GLY A 36 -1.01 -12.97 -4.15
C GLY A 36 0.22 -13.09 -3.24
N GLN A 37 0.22 -12.43 -2.08
CA GLN A 37 1.28 -12.60 -1.08
C GLN A 37 1.30 -14.03 -0.52
N GLU A 38 0.15 -14.61 -0.17
CA GLU A 38 0.07 -16.00 0.31
C GLU A 38 0.58 -17.00 -0.75
N HIS A 39 0.29 -16.76 -2.03
CA HIS A 39 0.86 -17.52 -3.14
C HIS A 39 2.37 -17.33 -3.26
N PHE A 40 2.86 -16.10 -3.15
CA PHE A 40 4.29 -15.79 -3.22
C PHE A 40 5.08 -16.48 -2.10
N ASP A 41 4.60 -16.38 -0.86
CA ASP A 41 5.23 -17.00 0.31
C ASP A 41 5.22 -18.53 0.19
N GLY A 42 4.16 -19.08 -0.42
CA GLY A 42 4.07 -20.49 -0.81
C GLY A 42 4.84 -20.90 -2.06
N ARG A 43 5.69 -20.02 -2.63
CA ARG A 43 6.46 -20.20 -3.87
C ARG A 43 5.61 -20.51 -5.12
N ARG A 44 4.31 -20.23 -5.07
CA ARG A 44 3.37 -20.32 -6.20
C ARG A 44 3.41 -19.04 -7.01
N TYR A 45 4.56 -18.79 -7.64
CA TYR A 45 4.86 -17.50 -8.27
C TYR A 45 3.95 -17.15 -9.44
N ARG A 46 3.50 -18.14 -10.22
CA ARG A 46 2.59 -17.87 -11.36
C ARG A 46 1.20 -17.48 -10.89
N GLU A 47 0.72 -18.09 -9.82
CA GLU A 47 -0.54 -17.74 -9.17
C GLU A 47 -0.45 -16.36 -8.50
N ALA A 48 0.67 -16.06 -7.83
CA ALA A 48 0.93 -14.72 -7.29
C ALA A 48 0.94 -13.65 -8.39
N LEU A 49 1.55 -13.94 -9.54
CA LEU A 49 1.56 -13.01 -10.69
C LEU A 49 0.14 -12.70 -11.16
N LYS A 50 -0.70 -13.73 -11.36
CA LYS A 50 -2.10 -13.55 -11.77
C LYS A 50 -2.88 -12.68 -10.78
N ASP A 51 -2.67 -12.88 -9.48
CA ASP A 51 -3.33 -12.09 -8.45
C ASP A 51 -2.89 -10.63 -8.48
N TYR A 52 -1.59 -10.37 -8.60
CA TYR A 52 -1.10 -9.01 -8.70
C TYR A 52 -1.51 -8.33 -10.00
N GLU A 53 -1.59 -9.05 -11.12
CA GLU A 53 -2.13 -8.52 -12.38
C GLU A 53 -3.61 -8.16 -12.25
N ALA A 54 -4.43 -9.03 -11.65
CA ALA A 54 -5.84 -8.74 -11.36
C ALA A 54 -6.00 -7.50 -10.46
N ALA A 55 -5.09 -7.27 -9.52
CA ALA A 55 -5.08 -6.08 -8.68
C ALA A 55 -4.86 -4.75 -9.45
N LEU A 56 -4.45 -4.79 -10.73
CA LEU A 56 -4.38 -3.62 -11.61
C LEU A 56 -5.71 -3.30 -12.31
N ASP A 57 -6.68 -4.21 -12.27
CA ASP A 57 -7.93 -4.09 -13.02
C ASP A 57 -8.93 -3.17 -12.34
N TYR A 58 -9.85 -2.66 -13.15
CA TYR A 58 -11.00 -1.85 -12.73
C TYR A 58 -12.25 -2.49 -13.34
N PRO A 59 -12.75 -3.60 -12.75
CA PRO A 59 -13.90 -4.31 -13.27
C PRO A 59 -15.13 -3.39 -13.37
N GLU A 60 -15.89 -3.52 -14.47
CA GLU A 60 -17.07 -2.68 -14.74
C GLU A 60 -18.11 -2.77 -13.62
N ASN A 61 -18.27 -3.96 -13.02
CA ASN A 61 -19.22 -4.20 -11.93
C ASN A 61 -18.88 -3.46 -10.63
N LEU A 62 -17.72 -2.81 -10.53
CA LEU A 62 -17.37 -1.93 -9.41
C LEU A 62 -17.71 -0.46 -9.70
N GLU A 63 -18.02 -0.11 -10.95
CA GLU A 63 -18.27 1.26 -11.44
C GLU A 63 -17.17 2.28 -11.05
N VAL A 64 -15.93 1.84 -10.84
CA VAL A 64 -14.79 2.72 -10.50
C VAL A 64 -13.90 2.91 -11.72
N GLY A 65 -13.77 4.15 -12.21
CA GLY A 65 -12.81 4.49 -13.27
C GLY A 65 -11.35 4.46 -12.80
N ARG A 66 -10.43 4.11 -13.69
CA ARG A 66 -8.98 4.13 -13.41
C ARG A 66 -8.51 5.56 -13.08
N PRO A 67 -7.93 5.82 -11.89
CA PRO A 67 -7.45 7.15 -11.54
C PRO A 67 -6.27 7.59 -12.41
N SER A 68 -6.28 8.84 -12.89
CA SER A 68 -5.21 9.41 -13.71
C SER A 68 -3.85 9.43 -13.02
N HIS A 69 -3.84 9.55 -11.68
CA HIS A 69 -2.64 9.49 -10.87
C HIS A 69 -2.15 8.05 -10.61
N GLY A 70 -2.76 7.02 -11.21
CA GLY A 70 -2.29 5.64 -11.18
C GLY A 70 -2.76 4.79 -10.00
N GLY A 71 -3.64 5.28 -9.13
CA GLY A 71 -4.19 4.49 -8.01
C GLY A 71 -3.11 3.76 -7.19
N ARG A 72 -3.27 2.46 -6.97
CA ARG A 72 -2.29 1.59 -6.27
C ARG A 72 -1.21 0.97 -7.17
N ALA A 73 -1.05 1.44 -8.41
CA ALA A 73 -0.11 0.86 -9.37
C ALA A 73 1.34 0.76 -8.84
N SER A 74 1.83 1.75 -8.08
CA SER A 74 3.19 1.67 -7.51
C SER A 74 3.39 0.45 -6.61
N GLN A 75 2.40 0.13 -5.79
CA GLN A 75 2.43 -1.06 -4.93
C GLN A 75 2.35 -2.34 -5.77
N VAL A 76 1.38 -2.39 -6.69
CA VAL A 76 1.11 -3.60 -7.46
C VAL A 76 2.27 -3.94 -8.40
N TYR A 77 2.82 -2.96 -9.12
CA TYR A 77 3.98 -3.18 -9.99
C TYR A 77 5.25 -3.53 -9.23
N TYR A 78 5.41 -3.04 -7.99
CA TYR A 78 6.50 -3.51 -7.14
C TYR A 78 6.38 -5.02 -6.89
N TYR A 79 5.19 -5.49 -6.51
CA TYR A 79 4.97 -6.93 -6.28
C TYR A 79 5.14 -7.76 -7.54
N ILE A 80 4.60 -7.32 -8.69
CA ILE A 80 4.84 -7.98 -9.98
C ILE A 80 6.35 -8.09 -10.28
N GLY A 81 7.10 -7.01 -10.04
CA GLY A 81 8.55 -7.02 -10.17
C GLY A 81 9.23 -8.06 -9.28
N THR A 82 8.80 -8.20 -8.02
CA THR A 82 9.34 -9.22 -7.11
C THR A 82 9.02 -10.65 -7.55
N VAL A 83 7.86 -10.88 -8.18
CA VAL A 83 7.51 -12.18 -8.76
C VAL A 83 8.39 -12.51 -9.95
N HIS A 84 8.56 -11.59 -10.89
CA HIS A 84 9.45 -11.78 -12.04
C HIS A 84 10.89 -12.01 -11.61
N GLU A 85 11.37 -11.31 -10.58
CA GLU A 85 12.70 -11.54 -10.00
C GLU A 85 12.82 -12.95 -9.43
N ALA A 86 11.82 -13.43 -8.68
CA ALA A 86 11.79 -14.79 -8.14
C ALA A 86 11.72 -15.89 -9.23
N LEU A 87 11.14 -15.57 -10.39
CA LEU A 87 11.09 -16.42 -11.58
C LEU A 87 12.37 -16.35 -12.43
N GLY A 88 13.33 -15.48 -12.10
CA GLY A 88 14.55 -15.26 -12.89
C GLY A 88 14.34 -14.40 -14.15
N GLU A 89 13.16 -13.79 -14.31
CA GLU A 89 12.78 -12.96 -15.46
C GLU A 89 13.27 -11.51 -15.29
N VAL A 90 14.60 -11.34 -15.25
CA VAL A 90 15.28 -10.07 -14.89
C VAL A 90 14.76 -8.86 -15.67
N LYS A 91 14.56 -9.00 -16.99
CA LYS A 91 14.07 -7.89 -17.83
C LYS A 91 12.66 -7.43 -17.43
N LYS A 92 11.74 -8.38 -17.21
CA LYS A 92 10.37 -8.08 -16.79
C LYS A 92 10.31 -7.51 -15.38
N ALA A 93 11.18 -7.99 -14.49
CA ALA A 93 11.32 -7.44 -13.15
C ALA A 93 11.70 -5.96 -13.20
N LYS A 94 12.73 -5.61 -14.00
CA LYS A 94 13.18 -4.23 -14.21
C LYS A 94 12.06 -3.34 -14.77
N GLU A 95 11.38 -3.78 -15.84
CA GLU A 95 10.25 -3.04 -16.44
C GLU A 95 9.13 -2.79 -15.42
N SER A 96 8.85 -3.75 -14.55
CA SER A 96 7.84 -3.63 -13.50
C SER A 96 8.27 -2.62 -12.42
N TYR A 97 9.52 -2.65 -11.99
CA TYR A 97 10.04 -1.66 -11.04
C TYR A 97 10.05 -0.23 -11.64
N GLU A 98 10.34 -0.09 -12.93
CA GLU A 98 10.23 1.20 -13.64
C GLU A 98 8.78 1.72 -13.66
N ARG A 99 7.80 0.84 -13.90
CA ARG A 99 6.38 1.20 -13.80
C ARG A 99 5.95 1.58 -12.39
N SER A 100 6.54 0.97 -11.36
CA SER A 100 6.24 1.30 -9.96
C SER A 100 6.58 2.75 -9.62
N VAL A 101 7.70 3.26 -10.16
CA VAL A 101 8.20 4.62 -9.89
C VAL A 101 7.65 5.69 -10.85
N PHE A 102 6.86 5.31 -11.85
CA PHE A 102 6.41 6.21 -12.92
C PHE A 102 5.51 7.35 -12.43
N PHE A 103 4.58 7.07 -11.50
CA PHE A 103 3.58 8.04 -11.07
C PHE A 103 4.11 9.02 -10.02
N LYS A 104 4.08 10.32 -10.33
CA LYS A 104 4.37 11.38 -9.35
C LYS A 104 3.17 11.59 -8.42
N ARG A 105 3.41 11.63 -7.10
CA ARG A 105 2.37 11.85 -6.08
C ARG A 105 2.98 12.38 -4.77
N GLY A 106 2.12 12.88 -3.89
CA GLY A 106 2.51 13.25 -2.53
C GLY A 106 2.88 12.04 -1.66
N TRP A 107 3.42 12.33 -0.48
CA TRP A 107 3.84 11.33 0.50
C TRP A 107 2.68 10.46 0.97
N SER A 108 2.81 9.15 0.74
CA SER A 108 1.83 8.14 1.13
C SER A 108 2.51 6.78 1.25
N GLU A 109 1.78 5.75 1.65
CA GLU A 109 2.31 4.37 1.65
C GLU A 109 2.80 3.93 0.26
N LEU A 110 2.28 4.54 -0.80
CA LEU A 110 2.66 4.21 -2.17
C LEU A 110 4.08 4.70 -2.48
N SER A 111 4.54 5.76 -1.81
CA SER A 111 5.93 6.20 -1.84
C SER A 111 6.88 5.13 -1.30
N TYR A 112 6.48 4.36 -0.29
CA TYR A 112 7.33 3.27 0.24
C TYR A 112 7.64 2.23 -0.85
N TYR A 113 6.64 1.83 -1.63
CA TYR A 113 6.85 0.90 -2.75
C TYR A 113 7.72 1.49 -3.86
N GLN A 114 7.63 2.80 -4.11
CA GLN A 114 8.55 3.49 -5.02
C GLN A 114 9.98 3.46 -4.51
N GLY A 115 10.20 3.69 -3.21
CA GLY A 115 11.53 3.56 -2.59
C GLY A 115 12.09 2.14 -2.70
N LEU A 116 11.26 1.13 -2.48
CA LEU A 116 11.65 -0.27 -2.67
C LEU A 116 12.00 -0.58 -4.12
N ALA A 117 11.20 -0.07 -5.08
CA ALA A 117 11.45 -0.24 -6.51
C ALA A 117 12.74 0.49 -6.96
N PHE A 118 12.98 1.73 -6.51
CA PHE A 118 14.25 2.43 -6.77
C PHE A 118 15.44 1.61 -6.27
N ARG A 119 15.36 1.06 -5.06
CA ARG A 119 16.42 0.19 -4.54
C ARG A 119 16.64 -1.04 -5.41
N LYS A 120 15.58 -1.68 -5.90
CA LYS A 120 15.65 -2.82 -6.83
C LYS A 120 16.22 -2.44 -8.21
N LEU A 121 16.08 -1.18 -8.61
CA LEU A 121 16.70 -0.63 -9.82
C LEU A 121 18.16 -0.18 -9.61
N GLY A 122 18.74 -0.37 -8.42
CA GLY A 122 20.09 0.10 -8.08
C GLY A 122 20.19 1.61 -7.82
N ARG A 123 19.05 2.31 -7.72
CA ARG A 123 18.89 3.75 -7.50
C ARG A 123 18.79 4.04 -6.00
N ILE A 124 19.92 3.86 -5.30
CA ILE A 124 19.96 3.82 -3.83
C ILE A 124 19.68 5.20 -3.22
N GLU A 125 20.23 6.26 -3.80
CA GLU A 125 20.06 7.63 -3.36
C GLU A 125 18.60 8.08 -3.46
N GLU A 126 17.91 7.77 -4.57
CA GLU A 126 16.48 8.06 -4.69
C GLU A 126 15.64 7.26 -3.69
N ALA A 127 15.96 5.99 -3.46
CA ALA A 127 15.29 5.21 -2.43
C ALA A 127 15.44 5.85 -1.03
N LYS A 128 16.65 6.30 -0.70
CA LYS A 128 16.93 6.98 0.57
C LYS A 128 16.14 8.28 0.72
N GLN A 129 16.11 9.12 -0.31
CA GLN A 129 15.32 10.36 -0.31
C GLN A 129 13.83 10.10 -0.08
N ILE A 130 13.29 9.03 -0.67
CA ILE A 130 11.90 8.63 -0.47
C ILE A 130 11.64 8.24 0.99
N PHE A 131 12.51 7.43 1.60
CA PHE A 131 12.34 7.02 2.99
C PHE A 131 12.53 8.18 3.97
N GLU A 132 13.48 9.08 3.73
CA GLU A 132 13.66 10.32 4.50
C GLU A 132 12.42 11.23 4.38
N GLY A 133 11.87 11.35 3.18
CA GLY A 133 10.65 12.11 2.93
C GLY A 133 9.43 11.56 3.68
N LEU A 134 9.27 10.24 3.72
CA LEU A 134 8.25 9.57 4.53
C LEU A 134 8.40 9.88 6.02
N LEU A 135 9.62 9.80 6.56
CA LEU A 135 9.89 10.14 7.95
C LEU A 135 9.56 11.61 8.25
N ASN A 136 10.04 12.53 7.42
CA ASN A 136 9.82 13.96 7.62
C ASN A 136 8.34 14.33 7.52
N PHE A 137 7.61 13.74 6.58
CA PHE A 137 6.18 13.97 6.43
C PHE A 137 5.38 13.37 7.58
N GLY A 138 5.71 12.13 7.99
CA GLY A 138 5.08 11.47 9.13
C GLY A 138 5.27 12.25 10.44
N LYS A 139 6.49 12.71 10.73
CA LYS A 139 6.81 13.48 11.96
C LYS A 139 5.98 14.76 12.03
N LYS A 140 5.98 15.54 10.95
CA LYS A 140 5.17 16.77 10.84
C LYS A 140 3.68 16.51 11.07
N ARG A 141 3.16 15.36 10.61
CA ARG A 141 1.74 14.99 10.78
C ARG A 141 1.40 14.50 12.18
N VAL A 142 2.34 13.85 12.88
CA VAL A 142 2.19 13.46 14.29
C VAL A 142 2.25 14.68 15.21
N GLU A 143 3.16 15.62 14.92
CA GLU A 143 3.39 16.84 15.69
C GLU A 143 2.32 17.93 15.44
N ALA A 144 1.62 17.87 14.32
CA ALA A 144 0.56 18.81 14.01
C ALA A 144 -0.54 18.77 15.08
N ALA A 145 -0.73 19.88 15.79
CA ALA A 145 -1.80 20.02 16.76
C ALA A 145 -3.16 19.73 16.08
N PRO A 146 -4.09 19.02 16.74
CA PRO A 146 -5.44 18.89 16.22
C PRO A 146 -6.05 20.28 16.15
N SER A 147 -6.18 20.86 14.96
CA SER A 147 -6.92 22.11 14.81
C SER A 147 -8.38 21.79 15.10
N MET A 148 -8.85 22.24 16.27
CA MET A 148 -10.17 21.90 16.80
C MET A 148 -11.31 22.51 15.98
N ASP A 149 -11.03 23.50 15.13
CA ASP A 149 -12.06 24.35 14.49
C ASP A 149 -12.09 24.38 12.96
N PHE A 150 -11.10 23.84 12.25
CA PHE A 150 -11.08 23.97 10.78
C PHE A 150 -11.90 22.86 10.07
N PHE A 151 -12.02 21.67 10.68
CA PHE A 151 -12.53 20.48 10.00
C PHE A 151 -13.98 20.09 10.32
N ALA A 152 -14.54 20.59 11.42
CA ALA A 152 -15.96 20.43 11.72
C ALA A 152 -16.86 21.15 10.69
N LYS A 153 -16.34 22.21 10.06
CA LYS A 153 -17.10 23.06 9.12
C LYS A 153 -17.12 22.56 7.67
N PHE A 154 -16.23 21.64 7.29
CA PHE A 154 -16.08 21.14 5.90
C PHE A 154 -16.19 19.61 5.76
N GLY A 155 -16.65 18.90 6.79
CA GLY A 155 -16.99 17.48 6.67
C GLY A 155 -15.79 16.57 6.37
N GLU A 156 -14.63 16.83 6.99
CA GLU A 156 -13.49 15.93 6.84
C GLU A 156 -13.84 14.53 7.40
N ARG A 157 -13.91 13.55 6.49
CA ARG A 157 -14.43 12.19 6.72
C ARG A 157 -13.62 11.32 7.70
N GLN A 158 -12.46 11.76 8.20
CA GLN A 158 -11.59 10.97 9.07
C GLN A 158 -11.30 11.67 10.39
N SER A 159 -11.37 10.93 11.50
CA SER A 159 -11.08 11.47 12.83
C SER A 159 -9.60 11.82 12.99
N ALA A 160 -9.28 12.78 13.86
CA ALA A 160 -7.89 13.15 14.18
C ALA A 160 -7.06 11.94 14.62
N ARG A 161 -7.68 10.99 15.34
CA ARG A 161 -7.08 9.73 15.76
C ARG A 161 -6.68 8.85 14.56
N VAL A 162 -7.53 8.71 13.54
CA VAL A 162 -7.21 7.96 12.31
C VAL A 162 -6.09 8.64 11.52
N ARG A 163 -6.13 9.98 11.39
CA ARG A 163 -5.03 10.71 10.72
C ARG A 163 -3.70 10.50 11.42
N ARG A 164 -3.69 10.52 12.76
CA ARG A 164 -2.48 10.28 13.56
C ARG A 164 -1.99 8.83 13.42
N ALA A 165 -2.89 7.85 13.42
CA ALA A 165 -2.55 6.45 13.15
C ALA A 165 -1.84 6.29 11.78
N ASN A 166 -2.39 6.93 10.73
CA ASN A 166 -1.78 6.90 9.40
C ASN A 166 -0.39 7.58 9.40
N ALA A 167 -0.19 8.64 10.18
CA ALA A 167 1.10 9.31 10.30
C ALA A 167 2.16 8.40 10.94
N HIS A 168 1.82 7.70 12.03
CA HIS A 168 2.69 6.67 12.63
C HIS A 168 2.98 5.53 11.64
N TYR A 169 2.00 5.08 10.86
CA TYR A 169 2.24 4.09 9.81
C TYR A 169 3.25 4.56 8.76
N LEU A 170 3.20 5.82 8.31
CA LEU A 170 4.19 6.37 7.38
C LEU A 170 5.59 6.47 8.00
N LEU A 171 5.69 6.80 9.30
CA LEU A 171 6.96 6.73 10.03
C LEU A 171 7.53 5.31 10.02
N GLY A 172 6.69 4.33 10.35
CA GLY A 172 7.09 2.93 10.35
C GLY A 172 7.60 2.46 8.98
N LEU A 173 6.93 2.84 7.90
CA LEU A 173 7.38 2.54 6.53
C LEU A 173 8.72 3.22 6.19
N GLY A 174 8.92 4.48 6.61
CA GLY A 174 10.18 5.20 6.44
C GLY A 174 11.34 4.50 7.17
N TYR A 175 11.14 4.16 8.45
CA TYR A 175 12.14 3.42 9.23
C TYR A 175 12.42 2.04 8.65
N LEU A 176 11.38 1.31 8.21
CA LEU A 176 11.52 0.01 7.59
C LEU A 176 12.33 0.08 6.29
N GLY A 177 12.10 1.10 5.46
CA GLY A 177 12.87 1.36 4.25
C GLY A 177 14.35 1.63 4.51
N MET A 178 14.66 2.26 5.65
CA MET A 178 16.02 2.49 6.15
C MET A 178 16.63 1.31 6.91
N PHE A 179 15.98 0.15 6.93
CA PHE A 179 16.40 -1.04 7.68
C PHE A 179 16.43 -0.86 9.21
N LYS A 180 15.75 0.16 9.74
CA LYS A 180 15.59 0.44 11.17
C LYS A 180 14.37 -0.31 11.72
N LYS A 181 14.52 -1.63 11.85
CA LYS A 181 13.40 -2.55 12.14
C LYS A 181 12.76 -2.32 13.51
N ASP A 182 13.55 -1.98 14.54
CA ASP A 182 13.02 -1.79 15.89
C ASP A 182 12.17 -0.52 15.97
N GLU A 183 12.64 0.58 15.38
CA GLU A 183 11.89 1.82 15.27
C GLU A 183 10.62 1.63 14.43
N ALA A 184 10.73 0.94 13.29
CA ALA A 184 9.57 0.62 12.47
C ALA A 184 8.50 -0.17 13.23
N ARG A 185 8.92 -1.19 13.99
CA ARG A 185 8.02 -2.01 14.81
C ARG A 185 7.31 -1.19 15.88
N ARG A 186 8.00 -0.23 16.52
CA ARG A 186 7.39 0.68 17.50
C ARG A 186 6.30 1.54 16.85
N GLU A 187 6.62 2.18 15.73
CA GLU A 187 5.67 3.06 15.03
C GLU A 187 4.44 2.30 14.50
N PHE A 188 4.60 1.06 14.03
CA PHE A 188 3.44 0.25 13.62
C PHE A 188 2.54 -0.14 14.80
N LYS A 189 3.11 -0.35 16.01
CA LYS A 189 2.31 -0.60 17.22
C LYS A 189 1.51 0.64 17.61
N GLU A 190 2.14 1.81 17.63
CA GLU A 190 1.46 3.09 17.89
C GLU A 190 0.31 3.33 16.89
N ALA A 191 0.52 3.01 15.61
CA ALA A 191 -0.54 3.09 14.60
C ALA A 191 -1.74 2.16 14.93
N LEU A 192 -1.50 0.96 15.44
CA LEU A 192 -2.56 0.02 15.84
C LEU A 192 -3.24 0.39 17.16
N ASP A 193 -2.52 0.98 18.11
CA ASP A 193 -3.11 1.49 19.36
C ASP A 193 -4.09 2.64 19.08
N LEU A 194 -3.75 3.48 18.09
CA LEU A 194 -4.62 4.54 17.61
C LEU A 194 -5.74 4.01 16.70
N ASN A 195 -5.48 3.00 15.87
CA ASN A 195 -6.48 2.39 15.00
C ASN A 195 -6.23 0.88 14.83
N ILE A 196 -6.94 0.08 15.62
CA ILE A 196 -6.82 -1.39 15.60
C ILE A 196 -7.14 -2.01 14.23
N ASN A 197 -7.92 -1.31 13.41
CA ASN A 197 -8.31 -1.73 12.07
C ASN A 197 -7.35 -1.22 10.98
N HIS A 198 -6.18 -0.65 11.34
CA HIS A 198 -5.20 -0.19 10.36
C HIS A 198 -4.54 -1.38 9.65
N LEU A 199 -5.09 -1.77 8.50
CA LEU A 199 -4.68 -2.95 7.73
C LEU A 199 -3.16 -2.96 7.42
N GLY A 200 -2.61 -1.85 6.93
CA GLY A 200 -1.19 -1.74 6.56
C GLY A 200 -0.24 -2.04 7.72
N ALA A 201 -0.37 -1.33 8.85
CA ALA A 201 0.42 -1.56 10.07
C ALA A 201 0.30 -3.00 10.58
N LYS A 202 -0.92 -3.57 10.60
CA LYS A 202 -1.14 -4.97 10.99
C LYS A 202 -0.36 -5.93 10.09
N GLN A 203 -0.42 -5.75 8.77
CA GLN A 203 0.29 -6.61 7.81
C GLN A 203 1.81 -6.50 7.97
N GLN A 204 2.35 -5.29 8.18
CA GLN A 204 3.78 -5.12 8.39
C GLN A 204 4.27 -5.82 9.66
N LEU A 205 3.52 -5.72 10.77
CA LEU A 205 3.90 -6.40 12.02
C LEU A 205 3.87 -7.92 11.91
N LEU A 206 2.88 -8.49 11.20
CA LEU A 206 2.83 -9.92 10.94
C LEU A 206 4.11 -10.38 10.21
N ARG A 207 4.47 -9.71 9.11
CA ARG A 207 5.68 -10.02 8.31
C ARG A 207 6.99 -9.82 9.05
N MET A 208 7.01 -9.00 10.10
CA MET A 208 8.19 -8.78 10.94
C MET A 208 8.30 -9.77 12.10
N SER A 209 7.29 -10.62 12.30
CA SER A 209 7.24 -11.61 13.38
C SER A 209 7.72 -13.00 12.94
N ASP A 210 7.81 -13.22 11.63
CA ASP A 210 8.37 -14.40 10.97
C ASP A 210 9.88 -14.22 10.70
#